data_AF-A0A522WQI0-F1
#
_entry.id   AF-A0A522WQI0-F1
#
_cell.length_a   1.000
_cell.length_b   1.000
_cell.length_c   1.000
_cell.angle_alpha   90.00
_cell.angle_beta   90.00
_cell.angle_gamma   90.00
#
_symmetry.space_group_name_H-M   'P 1'
#
loop_
_entity.id
_entity.type
_entity.pdbx_description
1 polymer ?
#
loop_
_entity_poly.entity_id
_entity_poly.type
_entity_poly.pdbx_seq_one_letter_code
_entity_poly.pdbx_strand_id
1 'polypeptide(L)'
;MTIKIEGFEKFVALGKENAEAVAKSGAATVKAFEEITKAQQAVVARNVEQADAAVKAILAVKSPAELADLQGKLARESIEAAIADSRKLVELATAAFTTAFEPLNARFAAFQALTKTAA
;
A
#
# COMPACT_ATOMS: atom_id res chain seq x y z
N MET A 1 34.76 -14.99 -33.02
CA MET A 1 35.11 -14.46 -31.68
C MET A 1 33.95 -13.69 -31.05
N THR A 2 33.10 -13.07 -31.86
CA THR A 2 31.96 -12.20 -31.48
C THR A 2 30.88 -12.89 -30.64
N ILE A 3 30.49 -14.13 -30.96
CA ILE A 3 29.42 -14.86 -30.24
C ILE A 3 29.77 -15.14 -28.77
N LYS A 4 31.05 -15.42 -28.46
CA LYS A 4 31.50 -15.64 -27.07
C LYS A 4 31.49 -14.35 -26.25
N ILE A 5 31.69 -13.20 -26.90
CA ILE A 5 31.67 -11.88 -26.24
C ILE A 5 30.22 -11.48 -25.95
N GLU A 6 29.31 -11.61 -26.91
CA GLU A 6 27.87 -11.34 -26.68
C GLU A 6 27.26 -12.22 -25.58
N GLY A 7 27.61 -13.51 -25.53
CA GLY A 7 27.13 -14.41 -24.49
C GLY A 7 27.62 -14.03 -23.08
N PHE A 8 28.87 -13.57 -22.99
CA PHE A 8 29.45 -13.09 -21.73
C PHE A 8 28.83 -11.76 -21.28
N GLU A 9 28.64 -10.81 -22.20
CA GLU A 9 27.97 -9.52 -21.92
C GLU A 9 26.52 -9.71 -21.45
N LYS A 10 25.77 -10.62 -22.09
CA LYS A 10 24.41 -10.98 -21.67
C LYS A 10 24.38 -11.61 -20.28
N PHE A 11 25.35 -12.48 -19.97
CA PHE A 11 25.45 -13.11 -18.65
C PHE A 11 25.73 -12.09 -17.53
N VAL A 12 26.67 -11.17 -17.78
CA VAL A 12 26.99 -10.09 -16.84
C VAL A 12 25.79 -9.14 -16.66
N ALA A 13 25.09 -8.79 -17.75
CA ALA A 13 23.90 -7.97 -17.70
C ALA A 13 22.77 -8.60 -16.88
N LEU A 14 22.50 -9.91 -17.06
CA LEU A 14 21.51 -10.65 -16.27
C LEU A 14 21.82 -10.64 -14.77
N GLY A 15 23.08 -10.84 -14.39
CA GLY A 15 23.52 -10.77 -13.00
C GLY A 15 23.26 -9.40 -12.38
N LYS A 16 23.63 -8.33 -13.09
CA LYS A 16 23.39 -6.94 -12.67
C LYS A 16 21.90 -6.62 -12.54
N GLU A 17 21.11 -7.00 -13.54
CA GLU A 17 19.67 -6.77 -13.59
C GLU A 17 18.92 -7.50 -12.46
N ASN A 18 19.38 -8.67 -12.06
CA ASN A 18 18.82 -9.40 -10.91
C ASN A 18 19.15 -8.70 -9.59
N ALA A 19 20.39 -8.22 -9.41
CA ALA A 19 20.78 -7.45 -8.23
C ALA A 19 19.98 -6.14 -8.11
N GLU A 20 19.78 -5.44 -9.23
CA GLU A 20 18.93 -4.24 -9.27
C GLU A 20 17.47 -4.56 -8.96
N ALA A 21 16.94 -5.70 -9.41
CA ALA A 21 15.57 -6.10 -9.11
C ALA A 21 15.38 -6.35 -7.61
N VAL A 22 16.32 -7.03 -6.95
CA VAL A 22 16.29 -7.23 -5.48
C VAL A 22 16.37 -5.90 -4.74
N ALA A 23 17.25 -4.99 -5.16
CA ALA A 23 17.36 -3.66 -4.57
C ALA A 23 16.04 -2.86 -4.71
N LYS A 24 15.39 -2.94 -5.88
CA LYS A 24 14.08 -2.31 -6.14
C LYS A 24 12.97 -2.93 -5.27
N SER A 25 12.92 -4.25 -5.14
CA SER A 25 11.99 -4.94 -4.24
C SER A 25 12.20 -4.55 -2.77
N GLY A 26 13.45 -4.40 -2.33
CA GLY A 26 13.78 -3.90 -1.00
C GLY A 26 13.28 -2.47 -0.77
N ALA A 27 13.56 -1.57 -1.71
CA ALA A 27 13.08 -0.18 -1.65
C ALA A 27 11.54 -0.10 -1.68
N ALA A 28 10.88 -0.95 -2.47
CA ALA A 28 9.42 -1.08 -2.51
C ALA A 28 8.84 -1.50 -1.16
N THR A 29 9.50 -2.44 -0.49
CA THR A 29 9.09 -2.92 0.83
C THR A 29 9.19 -1.80 1.87
N VAL A 30 10.27 -1.01 1.85
CA VAL A 30 10.44 0.16 2.73
C VAL A 30 9.31 1.18 2.49
N LYS A 31 9.01 1.50 1.23
CA LYS A 31 7.90 2.40 0.89
C LYS A 31 6.55 1.88 1.38
N ALA A 32 6.29 0.57 1.30
CA ALA A 32 5.07 0.00 1.84
C ALA A 32 4.93 0.22 3.35
N PHE A 33 6.04 0.08 4.11
CA PHE A 33 6.05 0.42 5.54
C PHE A 33 5.80 1.91 5.81
N GLU A 34 6.36 2.80 5.00
CA GLU A 34 6.09 4.24 5.11
C GLU A 34 4.61 4.56 4.86
N GLU A 35 3.99 3.97 3.84
CA GLU A 35 2.57 4.20 3.52
C GLU A 35 1.63 3.64 4.61
N ILE A 36 1.94 2.47 5.19
CA ILE A 36 1.20 1.96 6.35
C ILE A 36 1.32 2.92 7.54
N THR A 37 2.52 3.46 7.80
CA THR A 37 2.74 4.41 8.89
C THR A 37 1.95 5.70 8.68
N LYS A 38 1.92 6.24 7.45
CA LYS A 38 1.12 7.41 7.09
C LYS A 38 -0.37 7.15 7.25
N ALA A 39 -0.86 5.97 6.86
CA ALA A 39 -2.26 5.60 7.04
C ALA A 39 -2.65 5.59 8.53
N GLN A 40 -1.79 5.05 9.39
CA GLN A 40 -1.99 5.11 10.85
C GLN A 40 -2.07 6.55 11.37
N GLN A 41 -1.18 7.43 10.91
CA GLN A 41 -1.20 8.85 11.29
C GLN A 41 -2.49 9.55 10.85
N ALA A 42 -2.98 9.25 9.65
CA ALA A 42 -4.24 9.78 9.15
C ALA A 42 -5.44 9.34 10.00
N VAL A 43 -5.47 8.07 10.46
CA VAL A 43 -6.50 7.57 11.38
C VAL A 43 -6.46 8.33 12.71
N VAL A 44 -5.27 8.55 13.28
CA VAL A 44 -5.12 9.32 14.53
C VAL A 44 -5.63 10.75 14.36
N ALA A 45 -5.23 11.45 13.29
CA ALA A 45 -5.69 12.81 13.01
C ALA A 45 -7.22 12.88 12.88
N ARG A 46 -7.81 11.96 12.11
CA ARG A 46 -9.26 11.86 11.97
C ARG A 46 -9.96 11.63 13.30
N ASN A 47 -9.44 10.75 14.16
CA ASN A 47 -10.05 10.44 15.44
C ASN A 47 -10.06 11.67 16.36
N VAL A 48 -9.02 12.51 16.32
CA VAL A 48 -8.98 13.79 17.07
C VAL A 48 -10.07 14.74 16.56
N GLU A 49 -10.21 14.88 15.24
CA GLU A 49 -11.26 15.71 14.63
C GLU A 49 -12.67 15.20 14.97
N GLN A 50 -12.89 13.89 14.91
CA GLN A 50 -14.16 13.26 15.28
C GLN A 50 -14.49 13.46 16.75
N ALA A 51 -13.51 13.37 17.66
CA ALA A 51 -13.72 13.62 19.08
C ALA A 51 -14.11 15.08 19.36
N ASP A 52 -13.42 16.05 18.75
CA ASP A 52 -13.76 17.47 18.87
C ASP A 52 -15.17 17.77 18.31
N ALA A 53 -15.49 17.19 17.15
CA ALA A 53 -16.81 17.32 16.54
C ALA A 53 -17.92 16.70 17.44
N ALA A 54 -17.67 15.53 18.02
CA ALA A 54 -18.61 14.87 18.92
C ALA A 54 -18.86 15.69 20.20
N VAL A 55 -17.80 16.24 20.81
CA VAL A 55 -17.93 17.13 21.99
C VAL A 55 -18.78 18.35 21.64
N LYS A 56 -18.49 19.03 20.52
CA LYS A 56 -19.27 20.18 20.06
C LYS A 56 -20.74 19.81 19.81
N ALA A 57 -20.98 18.65 19.21
CA ALA A 57 -22.34 18.19 18.94
C ALA A 57 -23.11 17.88 20.24
N ILE A 58 -22.46 17.28 21.24
CA ILE A 58 -23.06 17.03 22.56
C ILE A 58 -23.36 18.34 23.29
N LEU A 59 -22.49 19.35 23.19
CA LEU A 59 -22.75 20.66 23.81
C LEU A 59 -23.88 21.45 23.13
N ALA A 60 -24.19 21.12 21.87
CA ALA A 60 -25.19 21.82 21.09
C ALA A 60 -26.62 21.26 21.25
N VAL A 61 -26.79 20.03 21.77
CA VAL A 61 -28.13 19.43 21.94
C VAL A 61 -28.92 20.11 23.05
N LYS A 62 -30.20 20.38 22.77
CA LYS A 62 -31.12 21.12 23.64
C LYS A 62 -32.23 20.26 24.23
N SER A 63 -32.35 19.01 23.77
CA SER A 63 -33.38 18.08 24.22
C SER A 63 -32.90 16.61 24.25
N PRO A 64 -33.56 15.72 25.03
CA PRO A 64 -33.24 14.29 25.02
C PRO A 64 -33.48 13.61 23.67
N ALA A 65 -34.43 14.09 22.87
CA ALA A 65 -34.67 13.57 21.52
C ALA A 65 -33.48 13.85 20.59
N GLU A 66 -32.95 15.08 20.63
CA GLU A 66 -31.75 15.45 19.86
C GLU A 66 -30.51 14.63 20.29
N LEU A 67 -30.41 14.29 21.58
CA LEU A 67 -29.35 13.42 22.08
C LEU A 67 -29.46 11.98 21.55
N ALA A 68 -30.68 11.44 21.41
CA ALA A 68 -30.89 10.12 20.83
C ALA A 68 -30.52 10.09 19.33
N ASP A 69 -30.90 11.13 18.59
CA ASP A 69 -30.51 11.30 17.18
C ASP A 69 -28.99 11.43 17.03
N LEU A 70 -28.34 12.18 17.92
CA LEU A 70 -26.89 12.33 17.93
C LEU A 70 -26.16 11.00 18.17
N GLN A 71 -26.64 10.18 19.11
CA GLN A 71 -26.08 8.85 19.33
C GLN A 71 -26.20 7.97 18.08
N GLY A 72 -27.36 7.99 17.41
CA GLY A 72 -27.56 7.26 16.15
C GLY A 72 -26.63 7.74 15.04
N LYS A 73 -26.39 9.04 14.95
CA LYS A 73 -25.45 9.65 13.99
C LYS A 73 -24.01 9.22 14.27
N LEU A 74 -23.53 9.36 15.51
CA LEU A 74 -22.17 8.96 15.89
C LEU A 74 -21.92 7.46 15.66
N ALA A 75 -22.91 6.61 15.92
CA ALA A 75 -22.83 5.19 15.64
C ALA A 75 -22.68 4.90 14.14
N ARG A 76 -23.45 5.58 13.28
CA ARG A 76 -23.32 5.46 11.82
C ARG A 76 -21.95 5.92 11.33
N GLU A 77 -21.51 7.09 11.78
CA GLU A 77 -20.20 7.65 11.42
C GLU A 77 -19.05 6.70 11.82
N SER A 78 -19.17 6.04 12.98
CA SER A 78 -18.19 5.05 13.43
C SER A 78 -18.14 3.81 12.52
N ILE A 79 -19.30 3.32 12.07
CA ILE A 79 -19.38 2.18 11.14
C ILE A 79 -18.81 2.56 9.77
N GLU A 80 -19.15 3.74 9.26
CA GLU A 80 -18.62 4.24 7.98
C GLU A 80 -17.09 4.40 8.03
N ALA A 81 -16.56 4.94 9.13
CA ALA A 81 -15.12 5.05 9.35
C ALA A 81 -14.44 3.67 9.39
N ALA A 82 -15.01 2.69 10.09
CA ALA A 82 -14.47 1.33 10.15
C ALA A 82 -14.44 0.64 8.77
N ILE A 83 -15.47 0.85 7.94
CA ILE A 83 -15.50 0.33 6.56
C ILE A 83 -14.41 1.00 5.72
N ALA A 84 -14.26 2.32 5.83
CA ALA A 84 -13.22 3.07 5.12
C ALA A 84 -11.81 2.59 5.49
N ASP A 85 -11.53 2.44 6.79
CA ASP A 85 -10.24 1.95 7.29
C ASP A 85 -9.94 0.54 6.81
N SER A 86 -10.94 -0.35 6.84
CA SER A 86 -10.81 -1.73 6.35
C SER A 86 -10.46 -1.76 4.85
N ARG A 87 -11.12 -0.93 4.04
CA ARG A 87 -10.80 -0.80 2.61
C ARG A 87 -9.38 -0.29 2.40
N LYS A 88 -8.96 0.72 3.16
CA LYS A 88 -7.61 1.29 3.05
C LYS A 88 -6.53 0.27 3.41
N LEU A 89 -6.77 -0.54 4.44
CA LEU A 89 -5.87 -1.65 4.81
C LEU A 89 -5.71 -2.67 3.69
N VAL A 90 -6.82 -3.08 3.05
CA VAL A 90 -6.79 -4.02 1.92
C VAL A 90 -6.04 -3.42 0.73
N GLU A 91 -6.25 -2.14 0.42
CA GLU A 91 -5.55 -1.42 -0.64
C GLU A 91 -4.04 -1.39 -0.38
N LEU A 92 -3.63 -0.99 0.83
CA LEU A 92 -2.22 -0.92 1.22
C LEU A 92 -1.55 -2.28 1.21
N ALA A 93 -2.21 -3.32 1.73
CA ALA A 93 -1.69 -4.68 1.70
C ALA A 93 -1.49 -5.19 0.26
N THR A 94 -2.46 -4.92 -0.63
CA THR A 94 -2.38 -5.31 -2.04
C THR A 94 -1.28 -4.55 -2.78
N ALA A 95 -1.15 -3.25 -2.52
CA ALA A 95 -0.11 -2.41 -3.09
C ALA A 95 1.28 -2.87 -2.62
N ALA A 96 1.45 -3.08 -1.32
CA ALA A 96 2.69 -3.58 -0.74
C ALA A 96 3.14 -4.89 -1.39
N PHE A 97 2.22 -5.85 -1.55
CA PHE A 97 2.51 -7.11 -2.21
C PHE A 97 2.90 -6.91 -3.68
N THR A 98 2.09 -6.15 -4.43
CA THR A 98 2.34 -5.90 -5.86
C THR A 98 3.69 -5.23 -6.09
N THR A 99 3.99 -4.13 -5.40
CA THR A 99 5.23 -3.37 -5.59
C THR A 99 6.46 -4.16 -5.13
N ALA A 100 6.35 -5.02 -4.11
CA ALA A 100 7.47 -5.86 -3.67
C ALA A 100 7.81 -6.95 -4.70
N PHE A 101 6.81 -7.56 -5.35
CA PHE A 101 7.01 -8.71 -6.25
C PHE A 101 7.12 -8.33 -7.74
N GLU A 102 6.67 -7.15 -8.15
CA GLU A 102 6.74 -6.68 -9.54
C GLU A 102 8.17 -6.76 -10.14
N PRO A 103 9.25 -6.32 -9.45
CA PRO A 103 10.61 -6.41 -10.00
C PRO A 103 11.06 -7.86 -10.25
N LEU A 104 10.64 -8.80 -9.39
CA LEU A 104 10.95 -10.22 -9.53
C LEU A 104 10.16 -10.85 -10.69
N ASN A 105 8.87 -10.52 -10.82
CA ASN A 105 8.05 -10.98 -11.95
C ASN A 105 8.62 -10.50 -13.30
N ALA A 106 9.15 -9.29 -13.37
CA ALA A 106 9.83 -8.78 -14.56
C ALA A 106 11.10 -9.58 -14.92
N ARG A 107 11.83 -10.09 -13.92
CA ARG A 107 12.98 -11.00 -14.14
C ARG A 107 12.53 -12.36 -14.68
N PHE A 108 11.45 -12.93 -14.14
CA PHE A 108 10.88 -14.17 -14.66
C PHE A 108 10.42 -14.03 -16.13
N ALA A 109 9.78 -12.91 -16.48
CA ALA A 109 9.38 -12.63 -17.86
C ALA A 109 10.59 -12.46 -18.80
N ALA A 110 11.62 -11.73 -18.37
CA ALA A 110 12.85 -11.56 -19.13
C ALA A 110 13.57 -12.89 -19.38
N PHE A 111 13.61 -13.77 -18.38
CA PHE A 111 14.16 -15.12 -18.51
C PHE A 111 13.38 -15.96 -19.53
N GLN A 112 12.03 -15.93 -19.50
CA GLN A 112 11.19 -16.63 -20.48
C GLN A 112 11.38 -16.10 -21.91
N ALA A 113 11.59 -14.80 -22.08
CA ALA A 113 11.88 -14.22 -23.39
C ALA A 113 13.25 -14.68 -23.92
N LEU A 114 14.26 -14.77 -23.05
CA LEU A 114 15.58 -15.25 -23.39
C LEU A 114 15.56 -16.73 -23.84
N THR A 115 14.83 -17.59 -23.13
CA THR A 115 14.71 -19.01 -23.50
C THR A 115 13.95 -19.23 -24.80
N LYS A 116 12.95 -18.40 -25.12
CA LYS A 116 12.24 -18.43 -26.41
C LYS A 116 13.07 -17.88 -27.58
N THR A 117 14.01 -16.99 -27.31
CA THR A 117 14.90 -16.42 -28.35
C THR A 117 16.10 -17.32 -28.63
N ALA A 118 16.45 -18.20 -27.68
CA ALA A 118 17.56 -19.15 -27.77
C ALA A 118 17.16 -20.52 -28.36
N ALA A 119 15.86 -20.81 -28.48
CA ALA A 119 15.28 -21.99 -29.12
C ALA A 119 14.92 -21.71 -30.58
#